data_AF-A0A7S0B307-F1
#
_entry.id   AF-A0A7S0B307-F1
#
_cell.length_a   1.000
_cell.length_b   1.000
_cell.length_c   1.000
_cell.angle_alpha   90.00
_cell.angle_beta   90.00
_cell.angle_gamma   90.00
#
_symmetry.space_group_name_H-M   'P 1'
#
loop_
_entity.id
_entity.type
_entity.pdbx_description
1 polymer ?
#
loop_
_entity_poly.entity_id
_entity_poly.type
_entity_poly.pdbx_seq_one_letter_code
_entity_poly.pdbx_strand_id
1 'polypeptide(L)'
;RVVCIGASITRGNVRIFSGVASERPYPEQLGELLGPSYCVENFGIPGSTVLKKSTQPYWKYHETLEAIKSLNPDIIIMQFGANDSKEKNMHSDFQDDYAGMIKLFQAVESRPSVYIMAAPPIYSCTPKGTHVYGMDADIVNHLQETFQRIALRNSISPPISVFNAFTQHCPNLSSKCGWRR
;
A
#
# COMPACT_ATOMS: atom_id res chain seq x y z
N ARG A 1 -0.56 -5.01 18.81
CA ARG A 1 0.44 -4.26 18.01
C ARG A 1 0.08 -4.35 16.53
N VAL A 2 0.12 -3.22 15.82
CA VAL A 2 -0.19 -3.09 14.40
C VAL A 2 1.06 -2.60 13.68
N VAL A 3 1.41 -3.23 12.57
CA VAL A 3 2.52 -2.77 11.72
C VAL A 3 1.99 -2.45 10.33
N CYS A 4 2.24 -1.23 9.88
CA CYS A 4 1.90 -0.76 8.55
C CYS A 4 3.14 -0.81 7.66
N ILE A 5 3.10 -1.57 6.57
CA ILE A 5 4.16 -1.66 5.57
C ILE A 5 3.66 -1.17 4.22
N GLY A 6 4.56 -0.60 3.43
CA GLY A 6 4.22 -0.08 2.12
C GLY A 6 5.28 0.88 1.62
N ALA A 7 4.86 1.77 0.72
CA ALA A 7 5.74 2.76 0.13
C ALA A 7 5.52 4.18 0.71
N SER A 8 5.65 5.20 -0.14
CA SER A 8 5.58 6.61 0.26
C SER A 8 4.26 7.03 0.89
N ILE A 9 3.13 6.40 0.48
CA ILE A 9 1.80 6.65 1.06
C ILE A 9 1.77 6.19 2.52
N THR A 10 2.36 5.04 2.83
CA THR A 10 2.49 4.53 4.21
C THR A 10 3.49 5.36 5.01
N ARG A 11 4.64 5.71 4.44
CA ARG A 11 5.64 6.54 5.11
C ARG A 11 5.14 7.96 5.42
N GLY A 12 4.21 8.49 4.64
CA GLY A 12 3.72 9.88 4.72
C GLY A 12 4.61 10.90 4.06
N ASN A 13 5.49 10.51 3.13
CA ASN A 13 6.36 11.44 2.41
C ASN A 13 5.90 11.67 0.96
N VAL A 14 4.59 11.62 0.72
CA VAL A 14 4.01 11.91 -0.59
C VAL A 14 4.31 13.37 -0.94
N ARG A 15 5.05 13.60 -2.03
CA ARG A 15 5.40 14.95 -2.48
C ARG A 15 4.29 15.55 -3.34
N ILE A 16 4.10 16.86 -3.17
CA ILE A 16 3.32 17.75 -4.04
C ILE A 16 4.22 18.91 -4.50
N PHE A 17 3.76 19.71 -5.45
CA PHE A 17 4.54 20.84 -5.98
C PHE A 17 5.02 21.82 -4.89
N SER A 18 4.27 21.95 -3.80
CA SER A 18 4.58 22.83 -2.66
C SER A 18 5.35 22.17 -1.51
N GLY A 19 5.76 20.89 -1.62
CA GLY A 19 6.51 20.20 -0.57
C GLY A 19 6.00 18.79 -0.27
N VAL A 20 5.85 18.44 1.01
CA VAL A 20 5.23 17.19 1.45
C VAL A 20 3.73 17.42 1.63
N ALA A 21 2.92 16.49 1.13
CA ALA A 21 1.45 16.60 1.12
C ALA A 21 0.83 16.60 2.51
N SER A 22 1.46 15.91 3.46
CA SER A 22 1.02 15.83 4.85
C SER A 22 2.21 15.45 5.72
N GLU A 23 2.36 16.09 6.87
CA GLU A 23 3.32 15.68 7.90
C GLU A 23 2.76 14.54 8.79
N ARG A 24 1.49 14.16 8.58
CA ARG A 24 0.78 13.16 9.38
C ARG A 24 0.48 11.91 8.54
N PRO A 25 1.34 10.88 8.58
CA PRO A 25 1.13 9.64 7.83
C PRO A 25 -0.10 8.88 8.37
N TYR A 26 -0.79 8.11 7.53
CA TYR A 26 -1.99 7.39 7.98
C TYR A 26 -1.74 6.41 9.15
N PRO A 27 -0.57 5.74 9.30
CA PRO A 27 -0.32 4.89 10.47
C PRO A 27 -0.32 5.67 11.80
N GLU A 28 0.12 6.93 11.81
CA GLU A 28 0.06 7.78 13.02
C GLU A 28 -1.40 8.09 13.37
N GLN A 29 -2.17 8.55 12.38
CA GLN A 29 -3.61 8.82 12.54
C GLN A 29 -4.38 7.56 12.95
N LEU A 30 -4.01 6.40 12.39
CA LEU A 30 -4.60 5.11 12.77
C LEU A 30 -4.33 4.78 14.24
N GLY A 31 -3.13 5.07 14.75
CA GLY A 31 -2.80 4.90 16.16
C GLY A 31 -3.69 5.75 17.08
N GLU A 32 -3.90 7.02 16.74
CA GLU A 32 -4.80 7.91 17.49
C GLU A 32 -6.24 7.40 17.48
N LEU A 33 -6.74 6.96 16.31
CA LEU A 33 -8.11 6.48 16.15
C LEU A 33 -8.36 5.15 16.88
N LEU A 34 -7.38 4.25 16.91
CA LEU A 34 -7.46 2.98 17.63
C LEU A 34 -7.31 3.15 19.15
N GLY A 35 -6.67 4.23 19.58
CA GLY A 35 -6.48 4.57 20.98
C GLY A 35 -5.38 3.78 21.68
N PRO A 36 -5.20 3.98 23.00
CA PRO A 36 -4.00 3.57 23.75
C PRO A 36 -3.81 2.05 23.88
N SER A 37 -4.83 1.24 23.57
CA SER A 37 -4.73 -0.23 23.54
C SER A 37 -3.96 -0.74 22.32
N TYR A 38 -3.66 0.13 21.35
CA TYR A 38 -2.91 -0.22 20.14
C TYR A 38 -1.59 0.55 20.08
N CYS A 39 -0.54 -0.17 19.70
CA CYS A 39 0.73 0.42 19.26
C CYS A 39 0.83 0.21 17.75
N VAL A 40 0.89 1.29 16.99
CA VAL A 40 0.95 1.28 15.52
C VAL A 40 2.34 1.72 15.08
N GLU A 41 3.02 0.89 14.30
CA GLU A 41 4.37 1.15 13.80
C GLU A 41 4.41 1.32 12.28
N ASN A 42 5.16 2.32 11.83
CA ASN A 42 5.25 2.69 10.42
C ASN A 42 6.56 2.23 9.79
N PHE A 43 6.48 1.19 8.97
CA PHE A 43 7.58 0.63 8.20
C PHE A 43 7.45 0.91 6.70
N GLY A 44 6.85 2.05 6.34
CA GLY A 44 6.79 2.52 4.97
C GLY A 44 8.18 2.86 4.41
N ILE A 45 8.54 2.29 3.26
CA ILE A 45 9.81 2.57 2.57
C ILE A 45 9.51 3.24 1.22
N PRO A 46 9.79 4.55 1.07
CA PRO A 46 9.48 5.28 -0.16
C PRO A 46 10.03 4.62 -1.42
N GLY A 47 9.23 4.61 -2.48
CA GLY A 47 9.59 4.01 -3.78
C GLY A 47 9.54 2.48 -3.86
N SER A 48 9.43 1.79 -2.73
CA SER A 48 9.43 0.33 -2.71
C SER A 48 8.23 -0.32 -3.39
N THR A 49 8.41 -1.56 -3.82
CA THR A 49 7.43 -2.44 -4.47
C THR A 49 7.32 -3.78 -3.73
N VAL A 50 6.22 -4.51 -3.92
CA VAL A 50 6.14 -5.91 -3.48
C VAL A 50 6.72 -6.88 -4.51
N LEU A 51 6.91 -6.47 -5.76
CA LEU A 51 7.61 -7.28 -6.77
C LEU A 51 9.06 -7.57 -6.33
N LYS A 52 9.53 -8.82 -6.44
CA LYS A 52 10.91 -9.22 -6.09
C LYS A 52 11.94 -8.79 -7.13
N LYS A 53 11.56 -8.77 -8.41
CA LYS A 53 12.41 -8.43 -9.55
C LYS A 53 12.18 -6.98 -10.06
N SER A 54 11.85 -6.08 -9.15
CA SER A 54 11.72 -4.65 -9.45
C SER A 54 13.02 -3.90 -9.22
N THR A 55 12.98 -2.59 -9.51
CA THR A 55 14.05 -1.66 -9.18
C THR A 55 14.30 -1.59 -7.66
N GLN A 56 13.22 -1.52 -6.85
CA GLN A 56 13.29 -1.32 -5.40
C GLN A 56 12.38 -2.30 -4.63
N PRO A 57 12.69 -3.60 -4.63
CA PRO A 57 11.86 -4.61 -3.98
C PRO A 57 11.94 -4.48 -2.46
N TYR A 58 10.78 -4.45 -1.78
CA TYR A 58 10.72 -4.40 -0.31
C TYR A 58 11.44 -5.60 0.34
N TRP A 59 11.54 -6.71 -0.38
CA TRP A 59 12.26 -7.94 -0.02
C TRP A 59 13.75 -7.76 0.29
N LYS A 60 14.41 -6.75 -0.28
CA LYS A 60 15.85 -6.50 -0.05
C LYS A 60 16.14 -5.84 1.29
N TYR A 61 15.12 -5.33 1.98
CA TYR A 61 15.28 -4.68 3.29
C TYR A 61 15.23 -5.73 4.41
N HIS A 62 16.21 -6.63 4.41
CA HIS A 62 16.24 -7.77 5.34
C HIS A 62 16.19 -7.33 6.81
N GLU A 63 16.97 -6.30 7.18
CA GLU A 63 16.96 -5.75 8.54
C GLU A 63 15.57 -5.23 8.94
N THR A 64 14.87 -4.57 8.00
CA THR A 64 13.49 -4.12 8.22
C THR A 64 12.53 -5.28 8.41
N LEU A 65 12.62 -6.31 7.56
CA LEU A 65 11.77 -7.50 7.68
C LEU A 65 12.00 -8.23 9.00
N GLU A 66 13.25 -8.40 9.42
CA GLU A 66 13.58 -9.02 10.71
C GLU A 66 13.14 -8.18 11.90
N ALA A 67 13.28 -6.84 11.82
CA ALA A 67 12.73 -5.94 12.83
C ALA A 67 11.20 -6.10 12.96
N ILE A 68 10.46 -6.12 11.84
CA ILE A 68 9.01 -6.33 11.84
C ILE A 68 8.63 -7.68 12.47
N LYS A 69 9.34 -8.76 12.13
CA LYS A 69 9.09 -10.08 12.73
C LYS A 69 9.38 -10.10 14.23
N SER A 70 10.46 -9.44 14.66
CA SER A 70 10.88 -9.36 16.06
C SER A 70 9.88 -8.58 16.93
N LEU A 71 9.11 -7.67 16.32
CA LEU A 71 8.00 -7.02 16.98
C LEU A 71 6.84 -7.97 17.28
N ASN A 72 6.80 -9.18 16.73
CA ASN A 72 5.74 -10.16 16.93
C ASN A 72 4.32 -9.55 16.85
N PRO A 73 3.96 -8.85 15.75
CA PRO A 73 2.76 -8.04 15.67
C PRO A 73 1.48 -8.89 15.61
N ASP A 74 0.35 -8.33 16.04
CA ASP A 74 -0.96 -9.00 15.93
C ASP A 74 -1.64 -8.70 14.60
N ILE A 75 -1.30 -7.56 13.98
CA ILE A 75 -1.89 -7.08 12.73
C ILE A 75 -0.79 -6.53 11.82
N ILE A 76 -0.80 -6.95 10.55
CA ILE A 76 0.00 -6.32 9.48
C ILE A 76 -0.95 -5.69 8.46
N ILE A 77 -0.71 -4.43 8.10
CA ILE A 77 -1.41 -3.75 7.02
C ILE A 77 -0.42 -3.51 5.89
N MET A 78 -0.69 -4.05 4.71
CA MET A 78 0.16 -3.97 3.53
C MET A 78 -0.41 -3.02 2.48
N GLN A 79 0.35 -2.02 2.05
CA GLN A 79 -0.05 -1.09 1.00
C GLN A 79 1.02 -0.98 -0.09
N PHE A 80 0.89 -1.84 -1.11
CA PHE A 80 1.72 -1.88 -2.32
C PHE A 80 0.83 -1.85 -3.58
N GLY A 81 1.44 -1.75 -4.77
CA GLY A 81 0.74 -1.74 -6.06
C GLY A 81 0.98 -0.45 -6.86
N ALA A 82 1.04 0.70 -6.19
CA ALA A 82 1.25 1.98 -6.87
C ALA A 82 2.61 2.05 -7.56
N ASN A 83 3.71 1.76 -6.85
CA ASN A 83 5.03 1.72 -7.48
C ASN A 83 5.22 0.50 -8.38
N ASP A 84 4.60 -0.63 -8.03
CA ASP A 84 4.65 -1.86 -8.81
C ASP A 84 4.12 -1.65 -10.23
N SER A 85 3.14 -0.76 -10.42
CA SER A 85 2.60 -0.39 -11.75
C SER A 85 3.65 0.14 -12.74
N LYS A 86 4.83 0.56 -12.26
CA LYS A 86 5.93 1.07 -13.09
C LYS A 86 6.84 -0.04 -13.63
N GLU A 87 6.74 -1.24 -13.05
CA GLU A 87 7.69 -2.33 -13.26
C GLU A 87 7.19 -3.27 -14.37
N LYS A 88 8.11 -3.71 -15.23
CA LYS A 88 7.75 -4.55 -16.40
C LYS A 88 7.09 -5.87 -16.04
N ASN A 89 7.44 -6.44 -14.88
CA ASN A 89 6.94 -7.71 -14.39
C ASN A 89 5.68 -7.58 -13.52
N MET A 90 5.04 -6.40 -13.49
CA MET A 90 3.78 -6.18 -12.78
C MET A 90 2.68 -7.17 -13.18
N HIS A 91 2.54 -7.46 -14.47
CA HIS A 91 1.49 -8.37 -14.94
C HIS A 91 1.79 -9.85 -14.71
N SER A 92 3.06 -10.23 -14.60
CA SER A 92 3.48 -11.63 -14.46
C SER A 92 3.65 -12.05 -13.01
N ASP A 93 4.26 -11.20 -12.17
CA ASP A 93 4.80 -11.63 -10.87
C ASP A 93 4.01 -11.07 -9.68
N PHE A 94 3.22 -9.99 -9.87
CA PHE A 94 2.66 -9.21 -8.76
C PHE A 94 1.81 -10.03 -7.79
N GLN A 95 0.91 -10.87 -8.30
CA GLN A 95 0.03 -11.66 -7.44
C GLN A 95 0.79 -12.69 -6.61
N ASP A 96 1.77 -13.37 -7.20
CA ASP A 96 2.56 -14.40 -6.51
C ASP A 96 3.55 -13.78 -5.52
N ASP A 97 4.18 -12.65 -5.87
CA ASP A 97 5.05 -11.94 -4.95
C ASP A 97 4.25 -11.31 -3.79
N TYR A 98 3.10 -10.70 -4.05
CA TYR A 98 2.24 -10.20 -2.97
C TYR A 98 1.81 -11.32 -2.03
N ALA A 99 1.35 -12.46 -2.57
CA ALA A 99 1.00 -13.65 -1.79
C ALA A 99 2.20 -14.18 -0.98
N GLY A 100 3.40 -14.18 -1.55
CA GLY A 100 4.62 -14.54 -0.85
C GLY A 100 4.86 -13.67 0.38
N MET A 101 4.64 -12.35 0.26
CA MET A 101 4.85 -11.42 1.37
C MET A 101 3.78 -11.60 2.46
N ILE A 102 2.53 -11.89 2.08
CA ILE A 102 1.48 -12.26 3.04
C ILE A 102 1.91 -13.51 3.84
N LYS A 103 2.37 -14.56 3.15
CA LYS A 103 2.82 -15.81 3.78
C LYS A 103 4.02 -15.60 4.70
N LEU A 104 4.96 -14.72 4.31
CA LEU A 104 6.10 -14.35 5.14
C LEU A 104 5.65 -13.86 6.53
N PHE A 105 4.62 -13.01 6.57
CA PHE A 105 4.12 -12.45 7.83
C PHE A 105 3.14 -13.37 8.56
N GLN A 106 2.33 -14.16 7.86
CA GLN A 106 1.48 -15.19 8.49
C GLN A 106 2.31 -16.24 9.25
N ALA A 107 3.58 -16.44 8.86
CA ALA A 107 4.51 -17.35 9.52
C ALA A 107 5.18 -16.79 10.78
N VAL A 108 4.92 -15.52 11.15
CA VAL A 108 5.39 -14.96 12.42
C VAL A 108 4.69 -15.64 13.60
N GLU A 109 5.38 -15.78 14.73
CA GLU A 109 4.93 -16.56 15.89
C GLU A 109 3.56 -16.12 16.44
N SER A 110 3.31 -14.80 16.50
CA SER A 110 2.02 -14.22 16.89
C SER A 110 0.86 -14.56 15.94
N ARG A 111 1.15 -15.10 14.75
CA ARG A 111 0.18 -15.40 13.68
C ARG A 111 -0.70 -14.18 13.35
N PRO A 112 -0.09 -13.07 12.89
CA PRO A 112 -0.81 -11.84 12.67
C PRO A 112 -1.95 -11.99 11.67
N SER A 113 -3.02 -11.22 11.89
CA SER A 113 -3.98 -10.93 10.83
C SER A 113 -3.33 -10.01 9.80
N VAL A 114 -3.22 -10.48 8.56
CA VAL A 114 -2.62 -9.70 7.46
C VAL A 114 -3.73 -9.09 6.60
N TYR A 115 -3.69 -7.78 6.41
CA TYR A 115 -4.64 -7.02 5.61
C TYR A 115 -3.97 -6.41 4.38
N ILE A 116 -4.68 -6.47 3.26
CA ILE A 116 -4.34 -5.69 2.07
C ILE A 116 -5.06 -4.35 2.18
N MET A 117 -4.33 -3.25 2.07
CA MET A 117 -4.89 -1.91 1.89
C MET A 117 -4.64 -1.47 0.46
N ALA A 118 -5.72 -1.29 -0.30
CA ALA A 118 -5.61 -0.78 -1.65
C ALA A 118 -5.13 0.68 -1.64
N ALA A 119 -4.37 1.08 -2.64
CA ALA A 119 -3.98 2.48 -2.81
C ALA A 119 -5.21 3.35 -3.19
N PRO A 120 -5.19 4.66 -2.87
CA PRO A 120 -6.16 5.61 -3.44
C PRO A 120 -6.02 5.70 -4.98
N PRO A 121 -7.08 6.13 -5.69
CA PRO A 121 -7.05 6.26 -7.13
C PRO A 121 -6.01 7.28 -7.59
N ILE A 122 -5.42 6.99 -8.74
CA ILE A 122 -4.66 7.98 -9.50
C ILE A 122 -5.66 8.73 -10.37
N TYR A 123 -5.69 10.06 -10.20
CA TYR A 123 -6.51 10.94 -11.03
C TYR A 123 -5.57 11.49 -12.08
N SER A 124 -5.84 11.15 -13.34
CA SER A 124 -5.07 11.67 -14.45
C SER A 124 -5.83 12.85 -15.05
N CYS A 125 -5.33 14.06 -14.79
CA CYS A 125 -5.71 15.24 -15.59
C CYS A 125 -4.83 15.38 -16.84
N THR A 126 -3.94 14.41 -17.12
CA THR A 126 -3.03 14.46 -18.27
C THR A 126 -3.51 13.52 -19.39
N PRO A 127 -3.32 13.90 -20.67
CA PRO A 127 -3.74 13.08 -21.81
C PRO A 127 -3.07 11.70 -21.88
N LYS A 128 -1.95 11.49 -21.17
CA LYS A 128 -1.15 10.25 -21.25
C LYS A 128 -1.54 9.17 -20.25
N GLY A 129 -2.45 9.44 -19.30
CA GLY A 129 -2.85 8.46 -18.28
C GLY A 129 -1.79 8.12 -17.20
N THR A 130 -0.55 8.58 -17.35
CA THR A 130 0.54 8.34 -16.39
C THR A 130 0.61 9.45 -15.34
N HIS A 131 0.76 9.09 -14.06
CA HIS A 131 1.03 10.06 -12.99
C HIS A 131 2.39 10.76 -13.19
N VAL A 132 2.58 11.96 -12.62
CA VAL A 132 3.85 12.72 -12.71
C VAL A 132 5.09 11.95 -12.18
N TYR A 133 4.87 10.87 -11.44
CA TYR A 133 5.92 9.99 -10.89
C TYR A 133 6.00 8.63 -11.61
N GLY A 134 5.41 8.51 -12.79
CA GLY A 134 5.52 7.35 -13.67
C GLY A 134 4.55 6.20 -13.37
N MET A 135 3.73 6.30 -12.30
CA MET A 135 2.73 5.28 -11.98
C MET A 135 1.63 5.26 -13.06
N ASP A 136 1.23 4.05 -13.45
CA ASP A 136 0.20 3.83 -14.46
C ASP A 136 -1.19 3.88 -13.81
N ALA A 137 -2.01 4.87 -14.19
CA ALA A 137 -3.32 5.05 -13.58
C ALA A 137 -4.29 3.90 -13.91
N ASP A 138 -4.22 3.36 -15.11
CA ASP A 138 -5.11 2.28 -15.54
C ASP A 138 -4.81 1.02 -14.74
N ILE A 139 -3.53 0.67 -14.56
CA ILE A 139 -3.13 -0.44 -13.71
C ILE A 139 -3.61 -0.20 -12.27
N VAL A 140 -3.23 0.91 -11.64
CA VAL A 140 -3.50 1.15 -10.22
C VAL A 140 -4.99 1.19 -9.92
N ASN A 141 -5.78 1.84 -10.78
CA ASN A 141 -7.22 1.99 -10.56
C ASN A 141 -7.99 0.65 -10.74
N HIS A 142 -7.43 -0.32 -11.48
CA HIS A 142 -8.02 -1.64 -11.68
C HIS A 142 -7.44 -2.74 -10.75
N LEU A 143 -6.60 -2.40 -9.76
CA LEU A 143 -6.05 -3.39 -8.83
C LEU A 143 -7.07 -3.98 -7.85
N GLN A 144 -8.27 -3.41 -7.72
CA GLN A 144 -9.26 -3.86 -6.72
C GLN A 144 -9.57 -5.36 -6.86
N GLU A 145 -9.89 -5.82 -8.06
CA GLU A 145 -10.19 -7.24 -8.32
C GLU A 145 -8.98 -8.15 -8.07
N THR A 146 -7.79 -7.67 -8.41
CA THR A 146 -6.53 -8.38 -8.16
C THR A 146 -6.30 -8.54 -6.67
N PHE A 147 -6.54 -7.52 -5.86
CA PHE A 147 -6.45 -7.62 -4.40
C PHE A 147 -7.49 -8.57 -3.82
N GLN A 148 -8.73 -8.58 -4.32
CA GLN A 148 -9.75 -9.56 -3.90
C GLN A 148 -9.28 -10.99 -4.16
N ARG A 149 -8.71 -11.26 -5.34
CA ARG A 149 -8.16 -12.58 -5.69
C ARG A 149 -6.99 -12.98 -4.79
N ILE A 150 -6.05 -12.06 -4.53
CA ILE A 150 -4.92 -12.32 -3.63
C ILE A 150 -5.43 -12.61 -2.21
N ALA A 151 -6.38 -11.83 -1.70
CA ALA A 151 -6.95 -12.03 -0.37
C ALA A 151 -7.61 -13.40 -0.23
N LEU A 152 -8.47 -13.75 -1.20
CA LEU A 152 -9.15 -15.05 -1.24
C LEU A 152 -8.17 -16.22 -1.29
N ARG A 153 -7.15 -16.15 -2.16
CA ARG A 153 -6.14 -17.21 -2.31
C ARG A 153 -5.30 -17.44 -1.06
N ASN A 154 -5.14 -16.44 -0.21
CA ASN A 154 -4.33 -16.51 1.01
C ASN A 154 -5.18 -16.59 2.29
N SER A 155 -6.50 -16.79 2.16
CA SER A 155 -7.44 -16.92 3.28
C SER A 155 -7.37 -15.75 4.28
N ILE A 156 -7.24 -14.52 3.76
CA ILE A 156 -7.28 -13.29 4.56
C ILE A 156 -8.55 -12.48 4.27
N SER A 157 -8.87 -11.55 5.15
CA SER A 157 -10.01 -10.65 5.00
C SER A 157 -10.00 -9.90 3.66
N PRO A 158 -11.18 -9.53 3.12
CA PRO A 158 -11.26 -8.67 1.95
C PRO A 158 -10.42 -7.40 2.09
N PRO A 159 -9.81 -6.90 1.01
CA PRO A 159 -8.99 -5.69 1.04
C PRO A 159 -9.71 -4.48 1.61
N ILE A 160 -9.00 -3.71 2.44
CA ILE A 160 -9.41 -2.38 2.88
C ILE A 160 -9.33 -1.47 1.66
N SER A 161 -10.48 -1.12 1.08
CA SER A 161 -10.54 -0.32 -0.14
C SER A 161 -10.54 1.18 0.19
N VAL A 162 -9.34 1.75 0.34
CA VAL A 162 -9.15 3.22 0.31
C VAL A 162 -9.62 3.77 -1.03
N PHE A 163 -9.51 2.98 -2.10
CA PHE A 163 -9.98 3.38 -3.41
C PHE A 163 -11.46 3.75 -3.42
N ASN A 164 -12.31 2.86 -2.90
CA ASN A 164 -13.74 3.09 -2.82
C ASN A 164 -14.09 4.29 -1.92
N ALA A 165 -13.37 4.47 -0.81
CA ALA A 165 -13.57 5.63 0.05
C ALA A 165 -13.33 6.96 -0.70
N PHE A 166 -12.34 7.01 -1.60
CA PHE A 166 -12.10 8.18 -2.44
C PHE A 166 -13.15 8.32 -3.55
N THR A 167 -13.49 7.25 -4.28
CA THR A 167 -14.42 7.35 -5.41
C THR A 167 -15.85 7.64 -5.00
N GLN A 168 -16.25 7.33 -3.76
CA GLN A 168 -17.53 7.75 -3.20
C GLN A 168 -17.66 9.28 -3.12
N HIS A 169 -16.56 9.99 -2.87
CA HIS A 169 -16.55 11.46 -2.81
C HIS A 169 -16.09 12.12 -4.12
N CYS A 170 -15.26 11.43 -4.89
CA CYS A 170 -14.58 11.94 -6.08
C CYS A 170 -14.63 10.89 -7.20
N PRO A 171 -15.79 10.61 -7.80
CA PRO A 171 -15.96 9.49 -8.74
C PRO A 171 -15.29 9.73 -10.10
N ASN A 172 -15.10 10.99 -10.51
CA ASN A 172 -14.49 11.32 -11.79
C ASN A 172 -12.95 11.37 -11.67
N LEU A 173 -12.29 10.29 -12.10
CA LEU A 173 -10.83 10.15 -12.06
C LEU A 173 -10.11 10.96 -13.15
N SER A 174 -10.85 11.54 -14.10
CA SER A 174 -10.32 12.35 -15.21
C SER A 174 -10.43 13.85 -14.96
N SER A 175 -11.01 14.28 -13.83
CA SER A 175 -11.16 15.71 -13.50
C SER A 175 -10.58 16.04 -12.12
N LYS A 176 -10.37 17.32 -11.86
CA LYS A 176 -10.07 17.80 -10.50
C LYS A 176 -11.26 17.49 -9.58
N CYS A 177 -10.98 17.10 -8.34
CA CYS A 177 -12.00 16.92 -7.31
C CYS A 177 -11.90 18.04 -6.27
N GLY A 178 -13.04 18.62 -5.85
CA GLY A 178 -13.09 19.72 -4.89
C GLY A 178 -12.63 19.38 -3.46
N TRP A 179 -12.44 18.08 -3.17
CA TRP A 179 -11.84 17.58 -1.93
C TRP A 179 -10.30 17.61 -1.96
N ARG A 180 -9.68 17.78 -3.13
CA ARG A 180 -8.23 17.87 -3.31
C ARG A 180 -7.73 19.32 -3.29
N ARG A 181 -8.21 20.11 -2.33
CA ARG A 181 -7.74 21.51 -2.16
C ARG A 181 -6.28 21.53 -1.73
#